data_AF-K1UC45-F1
#
_entry.id   AF-K1UC45-F1
#
_cell.length_a   1.000
_cell.length_b   1.000
_cell.length_c   1.000
_cell.angle_alpha   90.00
_cell.angle_beta   90.00
_cell.angle_gamma   90.00
#
_symmetry.space_group_name_H-M   'P 1'
#
loop_
_entity.id
_entity.type
_entity.pdbx_description
1 polymer ?
#
loop_
_entity_poly.entity_id
_entity_poly.type
_entity_poly.pdbx_seq_one_letter_code
_entity_poly.pdbx_strand_id
1 'polypeptide(L)'
;YHQYVTELTYILFLKMADETGADKDIPEAYRWGSLTSRSGIDLKKHYYTLLSKLGEESVGRVAQIYANASSSIEEPKNLEKIITEIDKLDWYEAKEEGLGDLYEGLLEKNANEKKSGAGQYFTPRVLIDVMTELIKPQLGDKCFDPACGTFGFMIAANRYVNANNDMYALSDRQADFQQNKAFNGVELVHETHRLA
;
A
#
# COMPACT_ATOMS: atom_id res chain seq x y z
N TYR A 1 -4.03 15.20 -8.40
CA TYR A 1 -4.12 13.74 -8.48
C TYR A 1 -3.09 13.03 -7.62
N HIS A 2 -1.80 13.39 -7.65
CA HIS A 2 -0.80 12.76 -6.76
C HIS A 2 -1.18 12.85 -5.26
N GLN A 3 -1.55 14.04 -4.78
CA GLN A 3 -2.07 14.23 -3.41
C GLN A 3 -3.28 13.34 -3.08
N TYR A 4 -4.12 13.03 -4.07
CA TYR A 4 -5.31 12.20 -3.88
C TYR A 4 -4.95 10.71 -3.73
N VAL A 5 -3.94 10.23 -4.46
CA VAL A 5 -3.43 8.85 -4.31
C VAL A 5 -2.82 8.69 -2.93
N THR A 6 -1.96 9.62 -2.51
CA THR A 6 -1.34 9.58 -1.17
C THR A 6 -2.39 9.58 -0.04
N GLU A 7 -3.45 10.37 -0.18
CA GLU A 7 -4.58 10.38 0.77
C GLU A 7 -5.32 9.05 0.81
N LEU A 8 -5.60 8.48 -0.36
CA LEU A 8 -6.19 7.15 -0.44
C LEU A 8 -5.28 6.09 0.18
N THR A 9 -3.95 6.20 0.02
CA THR A 9 -3.00 5.29 0.66
C THR A 9 -3.14 5.28 2.18
N TYR A 10 -3.28 6.45 2.83
CA TYR A 10 -3.50 6.54 4.27
C TYR A 10 -4.79 5.81 4.69
N ILE A 11 -5.89 6.16 4.04
CA ILE A 11 -7.22 5.66 4.40
C ILE A 11 -7.32 4.15 4.12
N LEU A 12 -6.85 3.69 2.96
CA LEU A 12 -6.84 2.28 2.60
C LEU A 12 -5.94 1.46 3.53
N PHE A 13 -4.78 1.99 3.95
CA PHE A 13 -3.91 1.30 4.90
C PHE A 13 -4.63 1.00 6.22
N LEU A 14 -5.33 1.98 6.79
CA LEU A 14 -6.09 1.77 8.03
C LEU A 14 -7.18 0.73 7.86
N LYS A 15 -7.91 0.79 6.75
CA LYS A 15 -8.97 -0.18 6.47
C LYS A 15 -8.40 -1.59 6.27
N MET A 16 -7.30 -1.73 5.54
CA MET A 16 -6.59 -3.02 5.40
C MET A 16 -6.14 -3.57 6.75
N ALA A 17 -5.57 -2.72 7.61
CA ALA A 17 -5.12 -3.14 8.93
C ALA A 17 -6.27 -3.66 9.80
N ASP A 18 -7.43 -2.99 9.76
CA ASP A 18 -8.67 -3.40 10.44
C ASP A 18 -9.17 -4.77 9.93
N GLU A 19 -9.24 -4.95 8.61
CA GLU A 19 -9.81 -6.16 7.97
C GLU A 19 -8.91 -7.40 8.08
N THR A 20 -7.60 -7.19 8.18
CA THR A 20 -6.60 -8.26 8.32
C THR A 20 -6.22 -8.54 9.78
N GLY A 21 -6.70 -7.72 10.73
CA GLY A 21 -6.27 -7.78 12.14
C GLY A 21 -4.80 -7.37 12.35
N ALA A 22 -4.22 -6.65 11.39
CA ALA A 22 -2.86 -6.09 11.46
C ALA A 22 -2.81 -4.70 12.11
N ASP A 23 -3.89 -4.28 12.77
CA ASP A 23 -4.06 -2.99 13.45
C ASP A 23 -3.48 -2.96 14.88
N LYS A 24 -2.91 -4.09 15.36
CA LYS A 24 -2.32 -4.21 16.71
C LYS A 24 -1.26 -3.15 17.03
N ASP A 25 -0.50 -2.72 16.03
CA ASP A 25 0.57 -1.73 16.17
C ASP A 25 0.05 -0.28 15.99
N ILE A 26 -1.25 -0.12 15.74
CA ILE A 26 -1.95 1.16 15.62
C ILE A 26 -2.69 1.44 16.94
N PRO A 27 -2.48 2.61 17.59
CA PRO A 27 -3.20 2.97 18.80
C PRO A 27 -4.71 2.93 18.60
N GLU A 28 -5.45 2.36 19.56
CA GLU A 28 -6.90 2.14 19.45
C GLU A 28 -7.68 3.41 19.09
N ALA A 29 -7.25 4.57 19.62
CA ALA A 29 -7.84 5.87 19.34
C ALA A 29 -7.75 6.31 17.86
N TYR A 30 -6.88 5.68 17.06
CA TYR A 30 -6.57 6.03 15.68
C TYR A 30 -6.79 4.87 14.70
N ARG A 31 -7.51 3.82 15.11
CA ARG A 31 -7.90 2.72 14.23
C ARG A 31 -9.07 3.09 13.33
N TRP A 32 -9.38 2.23 12.36
CA TRP A 32 -10.45 2.46 11.37
C TRP A 32 -11.79 2.84 12.00
N GLY A 33 -12.22 2.12 13.05
CA GLY A 33 -13.47 2.43 13.78
C GLY A 33 -13.55 3.85 14.36
N SER A 34 -12.42 4.49 14.63
CA SER A 34 -12.38 5.89 15.11
C SER A 34 -12.77 6.90 14.02
N LEU A 35 -12.65 6.52 12.75
CA LEU A 35 -13.04 7.32 11.59
C LEU A 35 -14.53 7.13 11.25
N THR A 36 -15.00 5.88 11.20
CA THR A 36 -16.39 5.57 10.83
C THR A 36 -17.43 6.00 11.87
N SER A 37 -17.00 6.19 13.13
CA SER A 37 -17.85 6.68 14.22
C SER A 37 -18.01 8.21 14.27
N ARG A 38 -17.37 8.96 13.36
CA ARG A 38 -17.36 10.44 13.33
C ARG A 38 -17.87 10.98 12.01
N SER A 39 -18.30 12.24 12.01
CA SER A 39 -18.79 12.93 10.82
C SER A 39 -18.42 14.42 10.78
N GLY A 40 -18.55 15.02 9.60
CA GLY A 40 -18.33 16.45 9.40
C GLY A 40 -17.01 16.99 9.97
N ILE A 41 -17.08 18.13 10.66
CA ILE A 41 -15.90 18.84 11.18
C ILE A 41 -15.14 18.01 12.22
N ASP A 42 -15.86 17.20 13.00
CA ASP A 42 -15.25 16.35 14.02
C ASP A 42 -14.38 15.26 13.37
N LEU A 43 -14.92 14.59 12.36
CA LEU A 43 -14.16 13.63 11.55
C LEU A 43 -12.93 14.28 10.92
N LYS A 44 -13.08 15.47 10.33
CA LYS A 44 -11.94 16.19 9.74
C LYS A 44 -10.87 16.45 10.79
N LYS A 45 -11.21 17.05 11.92
CA LYS A 45 -10.23 17.34 12.99
C LYS A 45 -9.53 16.06 13.47
N HIS A 46 -10.29 15.00 13.70
CA HIS A 46 -9.76 13.70 14.12
C HIS A 46 -8.79 13.13 13.08
N TYR A 47 -9.12 13.18 11.80
CA TYR A 47 -8.25 12.71 10.72
C TYR A 47 -6.91 13.47 10.67
N TYR A 48 -6.90 14.80 10.80
CA TYR A 48 -5.66 15.58 10.87
C TYR A 48 -4.79 15.19 12.08
N THR A 49 -5.42 15.00 13.25
CA THR A 49 -4.72 14.53 14.45
C THR A 49 -4.16 13.12 14.25
N LEU A 50 -4.95 12.22 13.66
CA LEU A 50 -4.54 10.86 13.34
C LEU A 50 -3.29 10.85 12.46
N LEU A 51 -3.26 11.62 11.36
CA LEU A 51 -2.12 11.64 10.45
C LEU A 51 -0.82 12.07 11.16
N SER A 52 -0.88 13.13 11.97
CA SER A 52 0.27 13.61 12.75
C SER A 52 0.69 12.58 13.81
N LYS A 53 -0.25 12.03 14.57
CA LYS A 53 0.04 11.06 15.64
C LYS A 53 0.61 9.75 15.11
N LEU A 54 0.10 9.23 14.01
CA LEU A 54 0.66 8.03 13.39
C LEU A 54 2.05 8.30 12.80
N GLY A 55 2.30 9.49 12.27
CA GLY A 55 3.62 9.86 11.75
C GLY A 55 4.68 10.10 12.83
N GLU A 56 4.28 10.62 13.99
CA GLU A 56 5.22 11.05 15.05
C GLU A 56 5.40 10.01 16.17
N GLU A 57 4.35 9.27 16.52
CA GLU A 57 4.31 8.42 17.72
C GLU A 57 4.29 6.92 17.43
N SER A 58 4.12 6.52 16.16
CA SER A 58 4.16 5.10 15.79
C SER A 58 5.59 4.61 15.52
N VAL A 59 5.74 3.30 15.32
CA VAL A 59 7.02 2.66 15.00
C VAL A 59 6.92 1.81 13.73
N GLY A 60 8.07 1.47 13.15
CA GLY A 60 8.15 0.55 12.01
C GLY A 60 7.41 1.05 10.77
N ARG A 61 6.67 0.14 10.11
CA ARG A 61 5.96 0.41 8.86
C ARG A 61 4.91 1.51 9.00
N VAL A 62 4.21 1.57 10.13
CA VAL A 62 3.19 2.63 10.36
C VAL A 62 3.86 4.00 10.35
N ALA A 63 4.96 4.19 11.08
CA ALA A 63 5.69 5.45 11.08
C ALA A 63 6.18 5.85 9.68
N GLN A 64 6.67 4.89 8.89
CA GLN A 64 7.11 5.15 7.51
C GLN A 64 5.95 5.56 6.61
N ILE A 65 4.80 4.89 6.72
CA ILE A 65 3.60 5.20 5.94
C ILE A 65 2.99 6.54 6.34
N TYR A 66 3.18 7.03 7.56
CA TYR A 66 2.60 8.29 8.03
C TYR A 66 3.60 9.42 8.22
N ALA A 67 4.88 9.20 7.91
CA ALA A 67 5.93 10.22 8.04
C ALA A 67 5.56 11.48 7.24
N ASN A 68 5.49 12.64 7.89
CA ASN A 68 5.05 13.91 7.30
C ASN A 68 3.68 13.84 6.59
N ALA A 69 2.80 12.93 7.02
CA ALA A 69 1.46 12.82 6.46
C ALA A 69 0.66 14.10 6.74
N SER A 70 -0.03 14.59 5.71
CA SER A 70 -0.90 15.74 5.79
C SER A 70 -2.08 15.54 4.85
N SER A 71 -3.20 16.20 5.17
CA SER A 71 -4.40 16.12 4.35
C SER A 71 -4.64 17.40 3.56
N SER A 72 -4.94 17.23 2.27
CA SER A 72 -5.41 18.29 1.36
C SER A 72 -6.95 18.31 1.23
N ILE A 73 -7.67 17.44 1.95
CA ILE A 73 -9.14 17.38 1.89
C ILE A 73 -9.74 18.50 2.75
N GLU A 74 -10.10 19.61 2.10
CA GLU A 74 -10.65 20.77 2.79
C GLU A 74 -12.12 20.59 3.22
N GLU A 75 -12.94 20.00 2.36
CA GLU A 75 -14.38 19.86 2.58
C GLU A 75 -14.69 18.62 3.43
N PRO A 76 -15.23 18.76 4.67
CA PRO A 76 -15.49 17.62 5.54
C PRO A 76 -16.43 16.58 4.93
N LYS A 77 -17.42 17.00 4.14
CA LYS A 77 -18.34 16.07 3.47
C LYS A 77 -17.63 15.16 2.45
N ASN A 78 -16.55 15.65 1.82
CA ASN A 78 -15.78 14.83 0.88
C ASN A 78 -14.99 13.76 1.62
N LEU A 79 -14.37 14.10 2.75
CA LEU A 79 -13.67 13.13 3.60
C LEU A 79 -14.63 12.05 4.10
N GLU A 80 -15.78 12.46 4.63
CA GLU A 80 -16.82 11.54 5.11
C GLU A 80 -17.30 10.60 4.02
N LYS A 81 -17.54 11.13 2.80
CA LYS A 81 -17.90 10.31 1.65
C LYS A 81 -16.81 9.30 1.30
N ILE A 82 -15.54 9.70 1.25
CA ILE A 82 -14.43 8.78 0.93
C ILE A 82 -14.38 7.63 1.94
N ILE A 83 -14.40 7.95 3.23
CA ILE A 83 -14.34 6.95 4.30
C ILE A 83 -15.53 6.01 4.23
N THR A 84 -16.73 6.55 4.04
CA THR A 84 -17.96 5.75 3.92
C THR A 84 -17.96 4.84 2.70
N GLU A 85 -17.45 5.30 1.55
CA GLU A 85 -17.39 4.46 0.34
C GLU A 85 -16.32 3.36 0.46
N ILE A 86 -15.19 3.64 1.11
CA ILE A 86 -14.16 2.63 1.39
C ILE A 86 -14.66 1.59 2.40
N ASP A 87 -15.43 2.01 3.41
CA ASP A 87 -15.99 1.10 4.41
C ASP A 87 -16.99 0.09 3.81
N LYS A 88 -17.69 0.48 2.73
CA LYS A 88 -18.66 -0.37 2.02
C LYS A 88 -18.04 -1.38 1.07
N LEU A 89 -16.74 -1.29 0.78
CA LEU A 89 -16.09 -2.26 -0.11
C LEU A 89 -16.21 -3.66 0.49
N ASP A 90 -16.46 -4.67 -0.35
CA ASP A 90 -16.52 -6.06 0.12
C ASP A 90 -15.09 -6.60 0.31
N TRP A 91 -14.68 -6.72 1.57
CA TRP A 91 -13.35 -7.17 1.95
C TRP A 91 -13.18 -8.69 1.91
N TYR A 92 -14.28 -9.45 1.84
CA TYR A 92 -14.23 -10.91 1.76
C TYR A 92 -13.78 -11.37 0.37
N GLU A 93 -14.24 -10.69 -0.69
CA GLU A 93 -13.75 -10.91 -2.06
C GLU A 93 -12.34 -10.33 -2.28
N ALA A 94 -11.97 -9.27 -1.54
CA ALA A 94 -10.68 -8.61 -1.66
C ALA A 94 -9.51 -9.33 -0.95
N LYS A 95 -9.79 -10.39 -0.18
CA LYS A 95 -8.84 -11.04 0.74
C LYS A 95 -7.72 -11.86 0.11
N GLU A 96 -7.83 -12.26 -1.16
CA GLU A 96 -6.73 -12.99 -1.83
C GLU A 96 -5.87 -12.06 -2.71
N GLU A 97 -6.45 -11.22 -3.58
CA GLU A 97 -5.67 -10.30 -4.44
C GLU A 97 -6.39 -8.96 -4.76
N GLY A 98 -7.70 -8.85 -4.48
CA GLY A 98 -8.55 -7.79 -5.02
C GLY A 98 -8.21 -6.36 -4.59
N LEU A 99 -7.72 -6.14 -3.36
CA LEU A 99 -7.40 -4.77 -2.93
C LEU A 99 -6.01 -4.31 -3.38
N GLY A 100 -5.06 -5.23 -3.45
CA GLY A 100 -3.75 -4.97 -4.05
C GLY A 100 -3.94 -4.57 -5.51
N ASP A 101 -4.72 -5.35 -6.25
CA ASP A 101 -5.05 -5.06 -7.66
C ASP A 101 -5.85 -3.77 -7.83
N LEU A 102 -6.79 -3.46 -6.93
CA LEU A 102 -7.51 -2.18 -6.93
C LEU A 102 -6.55 -1.00 -6.74
N TYR A 103 -5.66 -1.10 -5.74
CA TYR A 103 -4.67 -0.08 -5.46
C TYR A 103 -3.71 0.10 -6.63
N GLU A 104 -3.25 -1.02 -7.20
CA GLU A 104 -2.44 -1.08 -8.42
C GLU A 104 -3.12 -0.42 -9.62
N GLY A 105 -4.41 -0.69 -9.85
CA GLY A 105 -5.20 -0.05 -10.90
C GLY A 105 -5.35 1.46 -10.68
N LEU A 106 -5.45 1.91 -9.42
CA LEU A 106 -5.44 3.34 -9.08
C LEU A 106 -4.07 3.98 -9.40
N LEU A 107 -2.97 3.31 -9.06
CA LEU A 107 -1.61 3.75 -9.39
C LEU A 107 -1.41 3.84 -10.90
N GLU A 108 -1.84 2.83 -11.65
CA GLU A 108 -1.76 2.80 -13.11
C GLU A 108 -2.57 3.94 -13.74
N LYS A 109 -3.80 4.17 -13.28
CA LYS A 109 -4.64 5.26 -13.78
C LYS A 109 -3.99 6.62 -13.52
N ASN A 110 -3.41 6.82 -12.34
CA ASN A 110 -2.69 8.05 -12.00
C ASN A 110 -1.41 8.21 -12.82
N ALA A 111 -0.68 7.13 -13.11
CA ALA A 111 0.52 7.14 -13.94
C ALA A 111 0.23 7.48 -15.40
N ASN A 112 -0.88 6.98 -15.95
CA ASN A 112 -1.31 7.23 -17.33
C ASN A 112 -1.86 8.66 -17.54
N GLU A 113 -2.18 9.38 -16.48
CA GLU A 113 -2.65 10.76 -16.58
C GLU A 113 -1.49 11.72 -16.86
N LYS A 114 -1.35 12.18 -18.11
CA LYS A 114 -0.23 13.05 -18.57
C LYS A 114 0.03 14.30 -17.71
N LYS A 115 -0.96 14.79 -16.98
CA LYS A 115 -0.85 15.98 -16.11
C LYS A 115 -0.30 15.66 -14.72
N SER A 116 -0.24 14.40 -14.32
CA SER A 116 0.17 14.00 -12.96
C SER A 116 1.70 13.97 -12.80
N GLY A 117 2.45 13.72 -13.88
CA GLY A 117 3.89 13.44 -13.83
C GLY A 117 4.24 12.11 -13.15
N ALA A 118 3.25 11.34 -12.68
CA ALA A 118 3.46 10.11 -11.92
C ALA A 118 3.99 8.94 -12.76
N GLY A 119 3.88 9.02 -14.09
CA GLY A 119 4.39 7.99 -15.02
C GLY A 119 5.89 7.73 -14.90
N GLN A 120 6.68 8.64 -14.32
CA GLN A 120 8.11 8.40 -14.08
C GLN A 120 8.40 7.34 -12.99
N TYR A 121 7.41 7.01 -12.15
CA TYR A 121 7.53 6.06 -11.04
C TYR A 121 6.80 4.73 -11.30
N PHE A 122 6.22 4.58 -12.49
CA PHE A 122 5.37 3.45 -12.83
C PHE A 122 5.83 2.79 -14.13
N THR A 123 5.88 1.47 -14.12
CA THR A 123 6.12 0.66 -15.31
C THR A 123 4.85 -0.15 -15.62
N PRO A 124 4.36 -0.16 -16.89
CA PRO A 124 3.19 -0.93 -17.28
C PRO A 124 3.28 -2.39 -16.85
N ARG A 125 2.21 -2.91 -16.23
CA ARG A 125 2.23 -4.25 -15.62
C ARG A 125 2.47 -5.36 -16.63
N VAL A 126 1.91 -5.23 -17.84
CA VAL A 126 2.18 -6.15 -18.96
C VAL A 126 3.69 -6.23 -19.28
N LEU A 127 4.43 -5.12 -19.21
CA LEU A 127 5.87 -5.14 -19.44
C LEU A 127 6.62 -5.83 -18.29
N ILE A 128 6.24 -5.54 -17.05
CA ILE A 128 6.81 -6.20 -15.86
C ILE A 128 6.57 -7.71 -15.91
N ASP A 129 5.36 -8.14 -16.25
CA ASP A 129 4.99 -9.56 -16.29
C ASP A 129 5.83 -10.30 -17.35
N VAL A 130 5.94 -9.75 -18.57
CA VAL A 130 6.79 -10.33 -19.62
C VAL A 130 8.26 -10.42 -19.16
N MET A 131 8.80 -9.38 -18.54
CA MET A 131 10.17 -9.40 -18.05
C MET A 131 10.37 -10.44 -16.94
N THR A 132 9.41 -10.55 -16.01
CA THR A 132 9.41 -11.54 -14.93
C THR A 132 9.36 -12.96 -15.47
N GLU A 133 8.50 -13.23 -16.45
CA GLU A 133 8.37 -14.54 -17.10
C GLU A 133 9.62 -14.97 -17.88
N LEU A 134 10.36 -14.00 -18.42
CA LEU A 134 11.64 -14.27 -19.10
C LEU A 134 12.78 -14.51 -18.11
N ILE A 135 12.81 -13.75 -17.00
CA ILE A 135 13.83 -13.90 -15.95
C ILE A 135 13.63 -15.19 -15.14
N LYS A 136 12.37 -15.55 -14.86
CA LYS A 136 11.98 -16.73 -14.08
C LYS A 136 12.64 -16.79 -12.70
N PRO A 137 12.37 -15.82 -11.79
CA PRO A 137 12.93 -15.85 -10.44
C PRO A 137 12.55 -17.15 -9.71
N GLN A 138 13.49 -17.69 -8.94
CA GLN A 138 13.34 -18.96 -8.21
C GLN A 138 13.31 -18.73 -6.70
N LEU A 139 12.82 -19.73 -5.96
CA LEU A 139 12.96 -19.75 -4.50
C LEU A 139 14.43 -19.68 -4.10
N GLY A 140 14.74 -18.80 -3.14
CA GLY A 140 16.11 -18.60 -2.67
C GLY A 140 16.91 -17.58 -3.48
N ASP A 141 16.39 -17.09 -4.62
CA ASP A 141 17.00 -15.98 -5.33
C ASP A 141 16.86 -14.69 -4.53
N LYS A 142 17.86 -13.81 -4.70
CA LYS A 142 17.83 -12.46 -4.16
C LYS A 142 17.64 -11.46 -5.30
N CYS A 143 16.46 -10.88 -5.38
CA CYS A 143 16.08 -9.88 -6.34
C CYS A 143 16.25 -8.47 -5.74
N PHE A 144 16.71 -7.54 -6.56
CA PHE A 144 16.95 -6.15 -6.14
C PHE A 144 16.58 -5.18 -7.26
N ASP A 145 15.79 -4.16 -6.94
CA ASP A 145 15.45 -3.08 -7.85
C ASP A 145 15.98 -1.73 -7.32
N PRO A 146 17.01 -1.12 -7.93
CA PRO A 146 17.60 0.13 -7.45
C PRO A 146 16.75 1.38 -7.69
N ALA A 147 15.65 1.28 -8.44
CA ALA A 147 14.73 2.38 -8.75
C ALA A 147 13.29 1.86 -8.76
N CYS A 148 12.87 1.31 -7.61
CA CYS A 148 11.72 0.42 -7.56
C CYS A 148 10.37 1.10 -7.78
N GLY A 149 10.29 2.44 -7.67
CA GLY A 149 9.03 3.15 -7.85
C GLY A 149 7.95 2.60 -6.93
N THR A 150 6.88 2.08 -7.53
CA THR A 150 5.75 1.41 -6.85
C THR A 150 6.00 -0.06 -6.51
N PHE A 151 7.26 -0.52 -6.55
CA PHE A 151 7.67 -1.91 -6.25
C PHE A 151 7.17 -3.01 -7.19
N GLY A 152 6.63 -2.63 -8.36
CA GLY A 152 5.94 -3.56 -9.26
C GLY A 152 6.74 -4.79 -9.70
N PHE A 153 8.05 -4.64 -9.98
CA PHE A 153 8.90 -5.78 -10.36
C PHE A 153 9.05 -6.80 -9.25
N MET A 154 9.22 -6.35 -8.01
CA MET A 154 9.39 -7.24 -6.86
C MET A 154 8.08 -7.94 -6.49
N ILE A 155 6.94 -7.24 -6.60
CA ILE A 155 5.62 -7.84 -6.45
C ILE A 155 5.39 -8.93 -7.49
N ALA A 156 5.66 -8.64 -8.76
CA ALA A 156 5.52 -9.61 -9.85
C ALA A 156 6.46 -10.81 -9.68
N ALA A 157 7.71 -10.58 -9.28
CA ALA A 157 8.67 -11.65 -9.00
C ALA A 157 8.22 -12.55 -7.85
N ASN A 158 7.70 -11.97 -6.76
CA ASN A 158 7.13 -12.74 -5.65
C ASN A 158 5.92 -13.56 -6.09
N ARG A 159 5.00 -12.98 -6.87
CA ARG A 159 3.84 -13.68 -7.43
C ARG A 159 4.27 -14.84 -8.33
N TYR A 160 5.28 -14.63 -9.19
CA TYR A 160 5.83 -15.69 -10.04
C TYR A 160 6.40 -16.84 -9.22
N VAL A 161 7.21 -16.55 -8.20
CA VAL A 161 7.77 -17.59 -7.33
C VAL A 161 6.65 -18.36 -6.63
N ASN A 162 5.67 -17.68 -6.06
CA ASN A 162 4.55 -18.32 -5.35
C ASN A 162 3.70 -19.20 -6.27
N ALA A 163 3.44 -18.76 -7.51
CA ALA A 163 2.63 -19.52 -8.47
C ALA A 163 3.32 -20.78 -9.00
N ASN A 164 4.66 -20.83 -8.96
CA ASN A 164 5.45 -21.93 -9.52
C ASN A 164 6.04 -22.87 -8.44
N ASN A 165 5.71 -22.67 -7.16
CA ASN A 165 6.26 -23.45 -6.07
C ASN A 165 5.19 -23.82 -5.02
N ASP A 166 5.38 -24.95 -4.35
CA ASP A 166 4.57 -25.31 -3.19
C ASP A 166 5.09 -24.57 -1.95
N MET A 167 4.44 -23.45 -1.64
CA MET A 167 4.81 -22.60 -0.51
C MET A 167 4.61 -23.28 0.85
N TYR A 168 3.76 -24.31 0.94
CA TYR A 168 3.53 -25.07 2.16
C TYR A 168 4.60 -26.13 2.42
N ALA A 169 5.39 -26.47 1.40
CA ALA A 169 6.52 -27.39 1.52
C ALA A 169 7.81 -26.70 1.98
N LEU A 170 7.82 -25.38 2.14
CA LEU A 170 9.00 -24.64 2.57
C LEU A 170 9.34 -24.93 4.04
N SER A 171 10.63 -25.10 4.31
CA SER A 171 11.12 -25.03 5.69
C SER A 171 10.97 -23.62 6.27
N ASP A 172 10.88 -23.49 7.59
CA ASP A 172 10.81 -22.19 8.28
C ASP A 172 11.90 -21.22 7.82
N ARG A 173 13.12 -21.73 7.57
CA ARG A 173 14.24 -20.93 7.08
C ARG A 173 14.02 -20.41 5.66
N GLN A 174 13.45 -21.22 4.77
CA GLN A 174 13.15 -20.81 3.41
C GLN A 174 11.98 -19.83 3.38
N ALA A 175 10.95 -20.07 4.20
CA ALA A 175 9.84 -19.14 4.37
C ALA A 175 10.33 -17.78 4.90
N ASP A 176 11.18 -17.76 5.95
CA ASP A 176 11.80 -16.54 6.46
C ASP A 176 12.63 -15.82 5.39
N PHE A 177 13.44 -16.55 4.63
CA PHE A 177 14.20 -15.96 3.55
C PHE A 177 13.29 -15.32 2.50
N GLN A 178 12.27 -16.05 2.06
CA GLN A 178 11.36 -15.59 1.02
C GLN A 178 10.58 -14.34 1.44
N GLN A 179 10.12 -14.32 2.70
CA GLN A 179 9.33 -13.19 3.24
C GLN A 179 10.19 -11.96 3.53
N ASN A 180 11.41 -12.14 4.06
CA ASN A 180 12.17 -11.05 4.66
C ASN A 180 13.43 -10.64 3.90
N LYS A 181 13.92 -11.46 2.95
CA LYS A 181 15.26 -11.29 2.36
C LYS A 181 15.31 -11.39 0.84
N ALA A 182 14.37 -12.10 0.22
CA ALA A 182 14.39 -12.37 -1.22
C ALA A 182 14.24 -11.10 -2.07
N PHE A 183 13.36 -10.17 -1.69
CA PHE A 183 13.04 -8.99 -2.49
C PHE A 183 13.42 -7.71 -1.77
N ASN A 184 14.14 -6.84 -2.46
CA ASN A 184 14.59 -5.56 -1.93
C ASN A 184 14.54 -4.49 -3.03
N GLY A 185 14.44 -3.23 -2.65
CA GLY A 185 14.57 -2.15 -3.61
C GLY A 185 14.89 -0.82 -2.96
N VAL A 186 15.17 0.17 -3.80
CA VAL A 186 15.44 1.55 -3.39
C VAL A 186 14.55 2.48 -4.19
N GLU A 187 13.88 3.39 -3.49
CA GLU A 187 13.17 4.52 -4.09
C GLU A 187 13.62 5.79 -3.37
N LEU A 188 14.04 6.79 -4.14
CA LEU A 188 14.58 8.05 -3.63
C LEU A 188 13.47 8.97 -3.13
N VAL A 189 12.34 8.98 -3.83
CA VAL A 189 11.23 9.89 -3.57
C VAL A 189 10.34 9.31 -2.49
N HIS A 190 10.33 9.99 -1.33
CA HIS A 190 9.63 9.54 -0.14
C HIS A 190 8.12 9.29 -0.36
N GLU A 191 7.46 10.13 -1.17
CA GLU A 191 6.04 9.94 -1.50
C GLU A 191 5.81 8.66 -2.30
N THR A 192 6.69 8.37 -3.26
CA THR A 192 6.64 7.14 -4.07
C THR A 192 6.99 5.91 -3.24
N HIS A 193 8.03 6.00 -2.40
CA HIS A 193 8.43 4.91 -1.50
C HIS A 193 7.30 4.48 -0.56
N ARG A 194 6.39 5.39 -0.20
CA ARG A 194 5.21 5.06 0.60
C ARG A 194 4.22 4.16 -0.13
N LEU A 195 4.18 4.25 -1.47
CA LEU A 195 3.27 3.48 -2.31
C LEU A 195 3.81 2.06 -2.60
N ALA A 196 5.10 1.83 -2.34
CA ALA A 196 5.80 0.55 -2.47
C ALA A 196 5.59 -0.35 -1.24
#